data_AF-A0A932VXJ3-F1
#
_entry.id   AF-A0A932VXJ3-F1
#
_cell.length_a   1.000
_cell.length_b   1.000
_cell.length_c   1.000
_cell.angle_alpha   90.00
_cell.angle_beta   90.00
_cell.angle_gamma   90.00
#
_symmetry.space_group_name_H-M   'P 1'
#
loop_
_entity.id
_entity.type
_entity.pdbx_description
1 polymer ?
#
loop_
_entity_poly.entity_id
_entity_poly.type
_entity_poly.pdbx_seq_one_letter_code
_entity_poly.pdbx_strand_id
1 'polypeptide(L)'
;MKRGQRIVACSLALTALGLPYAFPEQTSQGLGNKPALRRPESSGSVKTPDLKKSPDGAVVPTEPGKEVINHSSDYNAQFRRDPFRSLLTKKEIVVDSTGEGKRPSGVRGMLISELKLIGVAKGLSKERIAIVVGPDQKAHFMQVGDRVWDGSIQTIDDAAVLFVREFKRGTSVTRRQDIKMYLYPPIQQ
;
A
#
# COMPACT_ATOMS: atom_id res chain seq x y z
N MET A 1 -35.93 -54.51 7.97
CA MET A 1 -34.57 -55.03 8.28
C MET A 1 -33.76 -53.90 8.90
N LYS A 2 -33.40 -54.04 10.18
CA LYS A 2 -32.69 -53.04 11.01
C LYS A 2 -31.18 -53.28 10.98
N ARG A 3 -30.37 -52.28 10.61
CA ARG A 3 -28.92 -52.12 10.94
C ARG A 3 -28.61 -50.63 10.72
N GLY A 4 -27.97 -49.84 11.58
CA GLY A 4 -27.29 -50.05 12.85
C GLY A 4 -26.42 -48.80 13.05
N GLN A 5 -26.95 -47.80 13.76
CA GLN A 5 -26.24 -46.58 14.12
C GLN A 5 -25.15 -46.90 15.15
N ARG A 6 -23.91 -46.49 14.87
CA ARG A 6 -22.83 -46.42 15.86
C ARG A 6 -22.44 -44.96 16.04
N ILE A 7 -23.04 -44.34 17.05
CA ILE A 7 -22.63 -43.04 17.58
C ILE A 7 -21.48 -43.33 18.54
N VAL A 8 -20.26 -42.97 18.16
CA VAL A 8 -19.11 -42.95 19.07
C VAL A 8 -19.11 -41.57 19.72
N ALA A 9 -19.57 -41.52 20.96
CA ALA A 9 -19.41 -40.38 21.85
C ALA A 9 -17.94 -40.29 22.27
N CYS A 10 -17.27 -39.20 21.92
CA CYS A 10 -15.94 -38.89 22.44
C CYS A 10 -16.06 -37.73 23.43
N SER A 11 -15.60 -38.01 24.64
CA SER A 11 -15.91 -37.36 25.90
C SER A 11 -15.31 -35.95 25.99
N LEU A 12 -16.16 -35.01 26.44
CA LEU A 12 -15.75 -33.74 27.04
C LEU A 12 -14.92 -34.00 28.30
N ALA A 13 -13.69 -33.49 28.33
CA ALA A 13 -12.93 -33.29 29.56
C ALA A 13 -12.57 -31.81 29.66
N LEU A 14 -13.45 -31.07 30.35
CA LEU A 14 -13.29 -29.67 30.72
C LEU A 14 -12.40 -29.61 31.98
N THR A 15 -11.16 -29.17 31.85
CA THR A 15 -10.29 -28.88 33.01
C THR A 15 -10.06 -27.37 33.08
N ALA A 16 -10.78 -26.73 34.00
CA ALA A 16 -10.60 -25.34 34.37
C ALA A 16 -9.53 -25.25 35.46
N LEU A 17 -8.37 -24.69 35.14
CA LEU A 17 -7.38 -24.24 36.12
C LEU A 17 -7.35 -22.71 36.08
N GLY A 18 -7.98 -22.12 37.10
CA GLY A 18 -7.91 -20.71 37.38
C GLY A 18 -6.54 -20.35 37.95
N LEU A 19 -5.90 -19.36 37.33
CA LEU A 19 -4.74 -18.66 37.86
C LEU A 19 -5.11 -17.17 38.01
N PRO A 20 -5.23 -16.62 39.22
CA PRO A 20 -5.29 -15.19 39.43
C PRO A 20 -3.87 -14.62 39.39
N TYR A 21 -3.46 -14.03 38.27
CA TYR A 21 -2.24 -13.22 38.23
C TYR A 21 -2.58 -11.78 38.61
N ALA A 22 -2.10 -11.42 39.79
CA ALA A 22 -2.13 -10.10 40.40
C ALA A 22 -1.43 -9.06 39.51
N PHE A 23 -2.11 -7.92 39.31
CA PHE A 23 -1.53 -6.70 38.77
C PHE A 23 -0.61 -6.05 39.81
N PRO A 24 0.65 -5.72 39.48
CA PRO A 24 1.41 -4.76 40.25
C PRO A 24 1.12 -3.34 39.75
N GLU A 25 0.60 -2.52 40.67
CA GLU A 25 0.56 -1.07 40.58
C GLU A 25 1.95 -0.53 40.93
N GLN A 26 2.61 0.18 40.01
CA GLN A 26 3.81 0.94 40.31
C GLN A 26 3.61 2.41 39.93
N THR A 27 3.40 3.18 40.97
CA THR A 27 3.65 4.62 41.05
C THR A 27 5.17 4.85 41.04
N SER A 28 5.65 5.76 40.18
CA SER A 28 6.84 6.56 40.49
C SER A 28 6.81 7.86 39.69
N GLN A 29 6.62 8.96 40.42
CA GLN A 29 6.88 10.32 39.99
C GLN A 29 8.40 10.57 39.86
N GLY A 30 8.81 11.56 39.06
CA GLY A 30 10.08 12.25 39.31
C GLY A 30 10.81 12.79 38.09
N LEU A 31 10.86 14.13 38.01
CA LEU A 31 11.94 15.00 37.49
C LEU A 31 12.60 14.59 36.16
N GLY A 32 12.46 15.36 35.08
CA GLY A 32 13.08 16.68 35.01
C GLY A 32 14.46 16.56 34.36
N ASN A 33 14.58 17.01 33.10
CA ASN A 33 15.69 17.83 32.59
C ASN A 33 15.67 17.89 31.06
N LYS A 34 15.26 19.05 30.55
CA LYS A 34 15.66 19.57 29.24
C LYS A 34 17.12 19.98 29.31
N PRO A 35 17.91 19.68 28.27
CA PRO A 35 18.92 20.62 27.82
C PRO A 35 18.60 21.06 26.40
N ALA A 36 18.37 22.37 26.26
CA ALA A 36 18.36 23.08 25.00
C ALA A 36 19.76 23.02 24.39
N LEU A 37 19.90 22.38 23.22
CA LEU A 37 21.10 22.54 22.41
C LEU A 37 21.00 23.85 21.63
N ARG A 38 21.99 24.69 21.91
CA ARG A 38 22.20 26.05 21.40
C ARG A 38 22.38 26.04 19.88
N ARG A 39 21.65 26.92 19.21
CA ARG A 39 21.89 27.34 17.82
C ARG A 39 22.96 28.46 17.86
N PRO A 40 24.10 28.32 17.18
CA PRO A 40 24.94 29.49 16.92
C PRO A 40 24.34 30.24 15.73
N GLU A 41 23.80 31.42 16.03
CA GLU A 41 23.70 32.53 15.09
C GLU A 41 25.06 33.22 14.99
N SER A 42 25.58 33.37 13.78
CA SER A 42 26.58 34.39 13.42
C SER A 42 26.38 34.63 11.92
N SER A 43 25.71 35.71 11.52
CA SER A 43 26.28 37.06 11.35
C SER A 43 27.56 37.02 10.51
N GLY A 44 27.50 37.58 9.29
CA GLY A 44 28.68 37.61 8.42
C GLY A 44 28.42 38.12 7.00
N SER A 45 28.05 39.39 6.89
CA SER A 45 28.43 40.31 5.82
C SER A 45 28.15 39.94 4.35
N VAL A 46 27.16 40.66 3.82
CA VAL A 46 27.07 41.13 2.43
C VAL A 46 28.43 41.65 1.95
N LYS A 47 28.88 41.17 0.78
CA LYS A 47 29.76 41.91 -0.13
C LYS A 47 29.34 41.66 -1.57
N THR A 48 28.69 42.67 -2.14
CA THR A 48 28.61 42.93 -3.58
C THR A 48 30.03 43.18 -4.11
N PRO A 49 30.34 42.69 -5.31
CA PRO A 49 30.73 43.62 -6.37
C PRO A 49 29.98 43.22 -7.66
N ASP A 50 29.11 44.10 -8.14
CA ASP A 50 29.39 45.24 -9.00
C ASP A 50 29.58 44.81 -10.47
N LEU A 51 28.73 45.43 -11.27
CA LEU A 51 28.54 45.25 -12.70
C LEU A 51 29.85 45.55 -13.42
N LYS A 52 30.27 44.65 -14.31
CA LYS A 52 30.94 45.06 -15.55
C LYS A 52 30.12 44.61 -16.74
N LYS A 53 29.68 45.63 -17.47
CA LYS A 53 28.87 45.62 -18.67
C LYS A 53 29.79 45.68 -19.91
N SER A 54 29.27 45.08 -20.98
CA SER A 54 29.51 45.34 -22.42
C SER A 54 30.75 44.73 -23.09
N PRO A 55 30.76 44.60 -24.44
CA PRO A 55 29.67 44.78 -25.42
C PRO A 55 29.52 43.68 -26.49
N ASP A 56 28.36 43.72 -27.16
CA ASP A 56 28.09 43.55 -28.60
C ASP A 56 28.68 42.37 -29.41
N GLY A 57 27.74 41.63 -30.01
CA GLY A 57 27.96 40.77 -31.16
C GLY A 57 26.64 40.45 -31.83
N ALA A 58 26.20 41.34 -32.73
CA ALA A 58 24.96 41.26 -33.47
C ALA A 58 24.94 40.13 -34.53
N VAL A 59 23.80 39.43 -34.56
CA VAL A 59 22.98 39.02 -35.74
C VAL A 59 23.70 38.55 -37.01
N VAL A 60 23.45 37.28 -37.42
CA VAL A 60 22.98 36.93 -38.77
C VAL A 60 22.04 35.71 -38.71
N PRO A 61 20.83 35.76 -39.30
CA PRO A 61 19.90 34.64 -39.42
C PRO A 61 20.07 33.90 -40.76
N THR A 62 20.05 32.57 -40.76
CA THR A 62 19.79 31.75 -41.97
C THR A 62 19.20 30.40 -41.55
N GLU A 63 17.91 30.19 -41.87
CA GLU A 63 17.23 28.89 -41.91
C GLU A 63 17.42 28.22 -43.29
N PRO A 64 17.06 26.95 -43.54
CA PRO A 64 16.93 25.78 -42.66
C PRO A 64 17.62 24.52 -43.28
N GLY A 65 18.62 23.96 -42.59
CA GLY A 65 19.12 22.60 -42.84
C GLY A 65 18.80 21.73 -41.65
N LYS A 66 17.82 20.82 -41.75
CA LYS A 66 17.45 19.91 -40.65
C LYS A 66 18.52 18.83 -40.47
N GLU A 67 19.58 19.15 -39.74
CA GLU A 67 20.38 18.15 -39.05
C GLU A 67 19.73 17.90 -37.68
N VAL A 68 19.30 16.67 -37.44
CA VAL A 68 18.75 16.25 -36.13
C VAL A 68 19.92 16.12 -35.18
N ILE A 69 20.35 17.25 -34.63
CA ILE A 69 21.27 17.30 -33.51
C ILE A 69 20.47 16.88 -32.27
N ASN A 70 20.58 15.60 -31.90
CA ASN A 70 20.13 15.16 -30.58
C ASN A 70 21.04 15.80 -29.53
N HIS A 71 20.71 17.02 -29.12
CA HIS A 71 21.35 17.68 -27.98
C HIS A 71 20.90 16.98 -26.70
N SER A 72 21.56 15.88 -26.35
CA SER A 72 21.59 15.41 -24.96
C SER A 72 22.24 16.52 -24.13
N SER A 73 21.40 17.32 -23.48
CA SER A 73 21.84 18.41 -22.63
C SER A 73 22.33 17.81 -21.31
N ASP A 74 23.56 17.30 -21.31
CA ASP A 74 24.20 16.75 -20.12
C ASP A 74 24.54 17.87 -19.14
N TYR A 75 23.65 18.07 -18.18
CA TYR A 75 23.78 19.10 -17.17
C TYR A 75 24.70 18.67 -16.02
N ASN A 76 25.84 19.37 -15.87
CA ASN A 76 26.83 19.13 -14.82
C ASN A 76 26.70 20.14 -13.67
N ALA A 77 26.15 19.70 -12.54
CA ALA A 77 25.88 20.55 -11.38
C ALA A 77 27.12 20.82 -10.47
N GLN A 78 28.34 20.45 -10.89
CA GLN A 78 29.61 20.82 -10.24
C GLN A 78 29.55 20.85 -8.70
N PHE A 79 29.11 19.74 -8.10
CA PHE A 79 29.03 19.51 -6.65
C PHE A 79 28.01 20.35 -5.85
N ARG A 80 27.18 21.17 -6.50
CA ARG A 80 26.02 21.83 -5.85
C ARG A 80 24.75 21.04 -6.13
N ARG A 81 23.82 21.02 -5.17
CA ARG A 81 22.45 20.54 -5.42
C ARG A 81 21.72 21.62 -6.20
N ASP A 82 21.39 21.30 -7.44
CA ASP A 82 20.62 22.19 -8.29
C ASP A 82 19.17 22.28 -7.77
N PRO A 83 18.67 23.49 -7.43
CA PRO A 83 17.30 23.69 -6.98
C PRO A 83 16.25 23.34 -8.05
N PHE A 84 16.64 23.27 -9.33
CA PHE A 84 15.73 22.96 -10.44
C PHE A 84 15.79 21.48 -10.85
N ARG A 85 16.77 20.72 -10.35
CA ARG A 85 16.80 19.28 -10.52
C ARG A 85 15.89 18.64 -9.49
N SER A 86 14.77 18.11 -9.96
CA SER A 86 13.82 17.35 -9.15
C SER A 86 14.54 16.31 -8.28
N LEU A 87 14.50 16.50 -6.95
CA LEU A 87 15.07 15.56 -5.98
C LEU A 87 14.36 14.19 -6.00
N LEU A 88 13.16 14.15 -6.57
CA LEU A 88 12.35 12.95 -6.78
C LEU A 88 12.82 12.08 -7.95
N THR A 89 13.69 12.59 -8.82
CA THR A 89 14.14 11.86 -10.03
C THR A 89 15.27 10.87 -9.73
N LYS A 90 15.87 10.90 -8.53
CA LYS A 90 16.90 9.92 -8.17
C LYS A 90 16.24 8.72 -7.50
N LYS A 91 16.28 7.61 -8.25
CA LYS A 91 15.60 6.35 -8.01
C LYS A 91 14.14 6.46 -8.44
N GLU A 92 13.95 6.25 -9.74
CA GLU A 92 12.99 5.23 -10.19
C GLU A 92 13.33 3.94 -9.42
N ILE A 93 12.99 3.93 -8.12
CA ILE A 93 12.41 2.75 -7.54
C ILE A 93 11.26 2.57 -8.49
N VAL A 94 11.31 1.53 -9.31
CA VAL A 94 10.11 0.98 -9.90
C VAL A 94 9.24 0.67 -8.69
N VAL A 95 8.51 1.69 -8.24
CA VAL A 95 7.42 1.57 -7.31
C VAL A 95 6.35 1.05 -8.24
N ASP A 96 6.45 -0.24 -8.55
CA ASP A 96 5.28 -1.03 -8.91
C ASP A 96 4.23 -0.57 -7.93
N SER A 97 3.24 0.14 -8.46
CA SER A 97 2.24 0.86 -7.70
C SER A 97 1.70 -0.10 -6.64
N THR A 98 2.04 0.19 -5.37
CA THR A 98 1.86 -0.68 -4.19
C THR A 98 3.03 -1.63 -3.85
N GLY A 99 4.22 -1.08 -3.65
CA GLY A 99 5.03 -1.25 -2.42
C GLY A 99 5.59 -2.62 -2.01
N GLU A 100 5.32 -3.72 -2.70
CA GLU A 100 5.78 -5.05 -2.28
C GLU A 100 6.25 -5.83 -3.51
N GLY A 101 7.30 -6.65 -3.35
CA GLY A 101 8.03 -7.30 -4.44
C GLY A 101 7.15 -8.16 -5.38
N LYS A 102 7.79 -8.85 -6.33
CA LYS A 102 7.12 -9.68 -7.36
C LYS A 102 5.92 -10.44 -6.77
N ARG A 103 4.70 -10.10 -7.23
CA ARG A 103 3.45 -10.67 -6.71
C ARG A 103 3.48 -12.20 -6.82
N PRO A 104 3.06 -12.94 -5.78
CA PRO A 104 2.95 -14.38 -5.86
C PRO A 104 1.89 -14.77 -6.90
N SER A 105 2.00 -15.95 -7.49
CA SER A 105 0.98 -16.45 -8.40
C SER A 105 -0.32 -16.81 -7.66
N GLY A 106 -1.45 -16.70 -8.35
CA GLY A 106 -2.78 -17.03 -7.83
C GLY A 106 -3.40 -15.90 -7.01
N VAL A 107 -4.48 -16.21 -6.28
CA VAL A 107 -5.34 -15.22 -5.60
C VAL A 107 -4.61 -14.27 -4.67
N ARG A 108 -3.57 -14.76 -3.98
CA ARG A 108 -2.81 -13.95 -3.01
C ARG A 108 -2.01 -12.82 -3.66
N GLY A 109 -1.74 -12.89 -4.97
CA GLY A 109 -1.06 -11.82 -5.70
C GLY A 109 -1.96 -11.00 -6.60
N MET A 110 -3.28 -11.24 -6.57
CA MET A 110 -4.25 -10.44 -7.31
C MET A 110 -4.71 -9.27 -6.44
N LEU A 111 -5.05 -8.13 -7.04
CA LEU A 111 -5.65 -7.00 -6.32
C LEU A 111 -7.16 -7.19 -6.19
N ILE A 112 -7.77 -6.69 -5.11
CA ILE A 112 -9.24 -6.68 -4.94
C ILE A 112 -9.93 -5.99 -6.12
N SER A 113 -9.30 -4.97 -6.72
CA SER A 113 -9.85 -4.26 -7.90
C SER A 113 -9.80 -5.06 -9.20
N GLU A 114 -8.96 -6.08 -9.27
CA GLU A 114 -8.84 -6.95 -10.46
C GLU A 114 -9.77 -8.17 -10.37
N LEU A 115 -10.31 -8.45 -9.18
CA LEU A 115 -11.25 -9.53 -8.97
C LEU A 115 -12.65 -9.14 -9.46
N LYS A 116 -13.35 -10.13 -10.01
CA LYS A 116 -14.78 -10.05 -10.33
C LYS A 116 -15.52 -11.19 -9.65
N LEU A 117 -16.59 -10.87 -8.92
CA LEU A 117 -17.44 -11.88 -8.29
C LEU A 117 -18.35 -12.51 -9.37
N ILE A 118 -18.30 -13.83 -9.50
CA ILE A 118 -19.12 -14.61 -10.45
C ILE A 118 -20.24 -15.35 -9.74
N GLY A 119 -20.07 -15.71 -8.47
CA GLY A 119 -21.10 -16.40 -7.72
C GLY A 119 -20.73 -16.64 -6.27
N VAL A 120 -21.71 -17.08 -5.50
CA VAL A 120 -21.54 -17.55 -4.11
C VAL A 120 -22.15 -18.93 -4.00
N ALA A 121 -21.34 -19.92 -3.63
CA ALA A 121 -21.77 -21.28 -3.39
C ALA A 121 -21.98 -21.53 -1.89
N LYS A 122 -22.86 -22.48 -1.56
CA LYS A 122 -23.09 -22.95 -0.19
C LYS A 122 -22.45 -24.33 -0.03
N GLY A 123 -21.51 -24.45 0.90
CA GLY A 123 -20.88 -25.71 1.28
C GLY A 123 -21.79 -26.56 2.18
N LEU A 124 -21.35 -27.79 2.43
CA LEU A 124 -22.10 -28.79 3.20
C LEU A 124 -22.41 -28.32 4.64
N SER A 125 -21.50 -27.58 5.27
CA SER A 125 -21.61 -27.09 6.65
C SER A 125 -22.17 -25.68 6.77
N LYS A 126 -23.01 -25.23 5.81
CA LYS A 126 -23.52 -23.85 5.70
C LYS A 126 -22.43 -22.77 5.50
N GLU A 127 -21.21 -23.19 5.22
CA GLU A 127 -20.12 -22.29 4.84
C GLU A 127 -20.41 -21.67 3.48
N ARG A 128 -20.14 -20.37 3.32
CA ARG A 128 -20.28 -19.70 2.03
C ARG A 128 -18.91 -19.61 1.36
N ILE A 129 -18.88 -19.93 0.08
CA ILE A 129 -17.68 -19.92 -0.75
C ILE A 129 -17.91 -18.91 -1.87
N ALA A 130 -17.09 -17.88 -1.94
CA ALA A 130 -17.10 -16.93 -3.03
C ALA A 130 -16.37 -17.53 -4.24
N ILE A 131 -16.96 -17.38 -5.43
CA ILE A 131 -16.36 -17.76 -6.70
C ILE A 131 -15.98 -16.47 -7.41
N VAL A 132 -14.68 -16.20 -7.50
CA VAL A 132 -14.14 -14.99 -8.12
C VAL A 132 -13.32 -15.33 -9.35
N VAL A 133 -13.30 -14.44 -10.33
CA VAL A 133 -12.42 -14.52 -11.49
C VAL A 133 -11.46 -13.34 -11.46
N GLY A 134 -10.18 -13.63 -11.63
CA GLY A 134 -9.12 -12.63 -11.68
C GLY A 134 -8.69 -12.29 -13.11
N PRO A 135 -7.59 -11.53 -13.26
CA PRO A 135 -6.99 -11.20 -14.56
C PRO A 135 -6.43 -12.44 -15.27
N ASP A 136 -6.25 -13.55 -14.56
CA ASP A 136 -5.85 -14.84 -15.10
C ASP A 136 -7.01 -15.61 -15.78
N GLN A 137 -8.22 -15.05 -15.80
CA GLN A 137 -9.44 -15.65 -16.36
C GLN A 137 -9.82 -17.00 -15.73
N LYS A 138 -9.25 -17.32 -14.56
CA LYS A 138 -9.55 -18.56 -13.83
C LYS A 138 -10.50 -18.27 -12.69
N ALA A 139 -11.40 -19.22 -12.44
CA ALA A 139 -12.26 -19.19 -11.28
C ALA A 139 -11.49 -19.68 -10.04
N HIS A 140 -11.54 -18.90 -8.98
CA HIS A 140 -10.96 -19.22 -7.69
C HIS A 140 -12.06 -19.27 -6.63
N PHE A 141 -11.97 -20.27 -5.77
CA PHE A 141 -12.86 -20.45 -4.63
C PHE A 141 -12.22 -19.83 -3.40
N MET A 142 -12.94 -18.92 -2.74
CA MET A 142 -12.46 -18.23 -1.56
C MET A 142 -13.44 -18.34 -0.40
N GLN A 143 -12.92 -18.43 0.81
CA GLN A 143 -13.66 -18.48 2.06
C GLN A 143 -13.42 -17.21 2.89
N VAL A 144 -14.18 -17.07 3.97
CA VAL A 144 -13.96 -16.00 4.94
C VAL A 144 -12.57 -16.15 5.56
N GLY A 145 -11.80 -15.06 5.59
CA GLY A 145 -10.42 -15.05 6.09
C GLY A 145 -9.35 -15.27 5.01
N ASP A 146 -9.73 -15.67 3.79
CA ASP A 146 -8.78 -15.74 2.68
C ASP A 146 -8.23 -14.35 2.33
N ARG A 147 -6.95 -14.34 1.97
CA ARG A 147 -6.19 -13.11 1.67
C ARG A 147 -5.96 -12.93 0.18
N VAL A 148 -6.05 -11.67 -0.20
CA VAL A 148 -5.76 -11.09 -1.51
C VAL A 148 -4.53 -10.18 -1.32
N TRP A 149 -3.95 -9.64 -2.40
CA TRP A 149 -2.72 -8.85 -2.28
C TRP A 149 -2.85 -7.63 -1.36
N ASP A 150 -3.95 -6.88 -1.53
CA ASP A 150 -4.23 -5.62 -0.84
C ASP A 150 -5.28 -5.77 0.27
N GLY A 151 -5.63 -7.00 0.70
CA GLY A 151 -6.63 -7.17 1.75
C GLY A 151 -7.10 -8.60 2.00
N SER A 152 -8.24 -8.75 2.68
CA SER A 152 -8.83 -10.05 3.03
C SER A 152 -10.35 -10.04 3.02
N ILE A 153 -10.96 -11.22 2.85
CA ILE A 153 -12.41 -11.40 2.95
C ILE A 153 -12.83 -11.36 4.42
N GLN A 154 -13.73 -10.45 4.75
CA GLN A 154 -14.33 -10.36 6.09
C GLN A 154 -15.64 -11.14 6.18
N THR A 155 -16.52 -10.98 5.19
CA THR A 155 -17.84 -11.64 5.18
C THR A 155 -18.26 -11.96 3.75
N ILE A 156 -18.96 -13.09 3.60
CA ILE A 156 -19.60 -13.48 2.35
C ILE A 156 -21.11 -13.49 2.62
N ASP A 157 -21.85 -12.69 1.84
CA ASP A 157 -23.31 -12.68 1.77
C ASP A 157 -23.78 -13.50 0.55
N ASP A 158 -25.09 -13.73 0.42
CA ASP A 158 -25.64 -14.49 -0.71
C ASP A 158 -25.54 -13.70 -2.05
N ALA A 159 -25.49 -12.36 -2.00
CA ALA A 159 -25.45 -11.49 -3.19
C ALA A 159 -24.17 -10.65 -3.31
N ALA A 160 -23.32 -10.64 -2.28
CA ALA A 160 -22.15 -9.77 -2.22
C ALA A 160 -21.03 -10.36 -1.35
N VAL A 161 -19.81 -9.90 -1.57
CA VAL A 161 -18.65 -10.23 -0.73
C VAL A 161 -18.07 -8.93 -0.19
N LEU A 162 -17.78 -8.91 1.11
CA LEU A 162 -17.19 -7.77 1.79
C LEU A 162 -15.70 -8.02 2.02
N PHE A 163 -14.88 -7.21 1.37
CA PHE A 163 -13.43 -7.20 1.51
C PHE A 163 -12.99 -6.03 2.38
N VAL A 164 -11.95 -6.24 3.17
CA VAL A 164 -11.24 -5.15 3.86
C VAL A 164 -9.92 -4.94 3.13
N ARG A 165 -9.79 -3.82 2.44
CA ARG A 165 -8.57 -3.38 1.77
C ARG A 165 -7.69 -2.63 2.75
N GLU A 166 -6.42 -3.00 2.81
CA GLU A 166 -5.38 -2.29 3.55
C GLU A 166 -4.47 -1.56 2.57
N PHE A 167 -4.46 -0.22 2.58
CA PHE A 167 -3.58 0.55 1.71
C PHE A 167 -2.82 1.63 2.48
N LYS A 168 -1.54 1.81 2.13
CA LYS A 168 -0.67 2.81 2.75
C LYS A 168 -0.85 4.17 2.07
N ARG A 169 -1.12 5.22 2.84
CA ARG A 169 -1.17 6.60 2.33
C ARG A 169 -0.04 7.42 2.95
N GLY A 170 0.97 7.75 2.14
CA GLY A 170 2.14 8.50 2.62
C GLY A 170 3.09 7.66 3.47
N THR A 171 3.83 8.31 4.36
CA THR A 171 5.04 7.76 4.98
C THR A 171 4.82 6.70 6.07
N SER A 172 3.61 6.53 6.66
CA SER A 172 3.46 5.53 7.73
C SER A 172 2.05 5.02 8.08
N VAL A 173 0.97 5.63 7.59
CA VAL A 173 -0.39 5.24 8.02
C VAL A 173 -1.04 4.30 7.01
N THR A 174 -1.24 3.04 7.41
CA THR A 174 -2.10 2.08 6.70
C THR A 174 -3.55 2.36 7.05
N ARG A 175 -4.39 2.58 6.04
CA ARG A 175 -5.84 2.72 6.19
C ARG A 175 -6.53 1.45 5.77
N ARG A 176 -7.66 1.18 6.44
CA ARG A 176 -8.60 0.11 6.08
C ARG A 176 -9.78 0.73 5.32
N GLN A 177 -10.17 0.10 4.22
CA GLN A 177 -11.35 0.46 3.44
C GLN A 177 -12.19 -0.79 3.20
N ASP A 178 -13.46 -0.70 3.54
CA ASP A 178 -14.40 -1.79 3.29
C ASP A 178 -14.93 -1.65 1.86
N ILE A 179 -14.77 -2.72 1.07
CA ILE A 179 -15.15 -2.79 -0.33
C ILE A 179 -16.18 -3.90 -0.47
N LYS A 180 -17.40 -3.52 -0.88
CA LYS A 180 -18.47 -4.47 -1.14
C LYS A 180 -18.55 -4.77 -2.63
N MET A 181 -18.27 -6.01 -2.99
CA MET A 181 -18.38 -6.53 -4.35
C MET A 181 -19.72 -7.24 -4.52
N TYR A 182 -20.53 -6.78 -5.46
CA TYR A 182 -21.83 -7.37 -5.75
C TYR A 182 -21.76 -8.34 -6.92
N LEU A 183 -22.56 -9.40 -6.86
CA LEU A 183 -22.71 -10.36 -7.96
C LEU A 183 -23.42 -9.70 -9.17
N TYR A 184 -24.42 -8.89 -8.88
CA TYR A 184 -25.15 -8.08 -9.85
C TYR A 184 -25.09 -6.63 -9.40
N PRO A 185 -24.90 -5.67 -10.33
CA PRO A 185 -24.95 -4.27 -9.98
C PRO A 185 -26.31 -3.94 -9.34
N PRO A 186 -26.35 -3.16 -8.25
CA PRO A 186 -27.61 -2.75 -7.67
C PRO A 186 -28.38 -1.88 -8.67
N ILE A 187 -29.66 -2.17 -8.85
CA ILE A 187 -30.57 -1.36 -9.67
C ILE A 187 -30.73 -0.01 -8.94
N GLN A 188 -30.26 1.07 -9.54
CA GLN A 188 -30.43 2.42 -8.99
C GLN A 188 -31.90 2.81 -9.16
N GLN A 189 -32.59 3.09 -8.04
CA GLN A 189 -33.96 3.61 -8.02
C GLN A 189 -33.97 5.13 -8.04
#